data_AF-A0A2E4T1R8-F1
#
_entry.id   AF-A0A2E4T1R8-F1
#
_cell.length_a   1.000
_cell.length_b   1.000
_cell.length_c   1.000
_cell.angle_alpha   90.00
_cell.angle_beta   90.00
_cell.angle_gamma   90.00
#
_symmetry.space_group_name_H-M   'P 1'
#
loop_
_entity.id
_entity.type
_entity.pdbx_description
1 polymer ?
#
loop_
_entity_poly.entity_id
_entity_poly.type
_entity_poly.pdbx_seq_one_letter_code
_entity_poly.pdbx_strand_id
1 'polypeptide(L)'
;MQTTVSSNSNEKLWGGGNRPMNASYGKMMMWFFIVSDALTFSGFIVSYGFARFKFADSWPIADEVFTHVPFVHGKELPMIYVAFMTFVLIMSSVTMVLAVDAGHKMKKAKVTFYMFLTIIGGIIFVGSQAWEWA
;
A
#
# COMPACT_ATOMS: atom_id res chain seq x y z
N MET A 1 -52.25 26.29 -30.80
CA MET A 1 -51.60 25.11 -30.20
C MET A 1 -50.14 25.49 -29.99
N GLN A 2 -49.77 25.81 -28.75
CA GLN A 2 -48.45 26.32 -28.40
C GLN A 2 -47.58 25.13 -28.04
N THR A 3 -46.62 24.79 -28.90
CA THR A 3 -45.64 23.74 -28.66
C THR A 3 -44.53 24.28 -27.77
N THR A 4 -44.55 23.88 -26.51
CA THR A 4 -43.50 24.12 -25.51
C THR A 4 -42.17 23.57 -26.03
N VAL A 5 -41.18 24.43 -26.21
CA VAL A 5 -39.80 24.05 -26.56
C VAL A 5 -39.18 23.37 -25.34
N SER A 6 -38.94 22.05 -25.44
CA SER A 6 -38.16 21.30 -24.45
C SER A 6 -36.74 21.84 -24.38
N SER A 7 -36.39 22.49 -23.27
CA SER A 7 -35.02 22.89 -22.97
C SER A 7 -34.19 21.65 -22.61
N ASN A 8 -33.65 20.97 -23.61
CA ASN A 8 -32.53 20.03 -23.41
C ASN A 8 -31.24 20.85 -23.25
N SER A 9 -31.02 21.44 -22.08
CA SER A 9 -29.73 22.05 -21.73
C SER A 9 -28.73 20.97 -21.29
N ASN A 10 -28.30 20.14 -22.24
CA ASN A 10 -26.99 19.49 -22.17
C ASN A 10 -25.93 20.42 -22.77
N GLU A 11 -25.82 21.61 -22.20
CA GLU A 11 -24.81 22.58 -22.61
C GLU A 11 -23.45 22.15 -22.05
N LYS A 12 -22.49 21.90 -22.94
CA LYS A 12 -21.12 21.51 -22.60
C LYS A 12 -20.41 22.68 -21.91
N LEU A 13 -20.12 22.51 -20.62
CA LEU A 13 -19.40 23.49 -19.79
C LEU A 13 -17.93 23.11 -19.63
N TRP A 14 -17.07 23.63 -20.49
CA TRP A 14 -15.99 24.45 -19.94
C TRP A 14 -16.32 25.89 -20.33
N GLY A 15 -16.44 26.83 -19.40
CA GLY A 15 -17.66 26.93 -18.60
C GLY A 15 -17.52 26.73 -17.09
N GLY A 16 -16.34 26.33 -16.57
CA GLY A 16 -16.04 26.27 -15.12
C GLY A 16 -16.94 25.39 -14.23
N GLY A 17 -18.06 24.87 -14.72
CA GLY A 17 -19.10 24.20 -13.96
C GLY A 17 -19.02 22.68 -13.98
N ASN A 18 -18.58 22.07 -15.08
CA ASN A 18 -18.43 20.61 -15.15
C ASN A 18 -16.98 20.20 -14.93
N ARG A 19 -16.73 19.45 -13.85
CA ARG A 19 -15.40 18.90 -13.56
C ARG A 19 -15.07 17.87 -14.64
N PRO A 20 -14.02 18.08 -15.48
CA PRO A 20 -13.77 17.25 -16.66
C PRO A 20 -13.47 15.77 -16.36
N MET A 21 -13.29 15.40 -15.09
CA MET A 21 -13.07 14.02 -14.66
C MET A 21 -13.91 13.54 -13.47
N ASN A 22 -14.92 14.30 -12.98
CA ASN A 22 -15.72 13.96 -11.78
C ASN A 22 -14.91 13.46 -10.54
N ALA A 23 -13.59 13.66 -10.52
CA ALA A 23 -12.73 13.25 -9.42
C ALA A 23 -12.77 14.33 -8.34
N SER A 24 -12.97 13.93 -7.09
CA SER A 24 -12.82 14.83 -5.95
C SER A 24 -11.36 15.28 -5.83
N TYR A 25 -11.15 16.55 -5.48
CA TYR A 25 -9.83 17.12 -5.23
C TYR A 25 -9.01 16.26 -4.25
N GLY A 26 -9.63 15.78 -3.16
CA GLY A 26 -8.97 14.91 -2.19
C GLY A 26 -8.53 13.56 -2.76
N LYS A 27 -9.32 12.96 -3.66
CA LYS A 27 -8.95 11.72 -4.35
C LYS A 27 -7.75 11.96 -5.28
N MET A 28 -7.75 13.09 -5.99
CA MET A 28 -6.66 13.46 -6.90
C MET A 28 -5.35 13.72 -6.14
N MET A 29 -5.39 14.46 -5.03
CA MET A 29 -4.20 14.73 -4.21
C MET A 29 -3.63 13.45 -3.59
N MET A 30 -4.49 12.50 -3.20
CA MET A 30 -4.01 11.19 -2.73
C MET A 30 -3.25 10.43 -3.82
N TRP A 31 -3.73 10.45 -5.06
CA TRP A 31 -3.01 9.84 -6.19
C TRP A 31 -1.65 10.48 -6.44
N PHE A 32 -1.57 11.82 -6.43
CA PHE A 32 -0.29 12.51 -6.56
C PHE A 32 0.68 12.14 -5.42
N PHE A 33 0.18 12.08 -4.19
CA PHE A 33 0.96 11.64 -3.03
C PHE A 33 1.53 10.22 -3.21
N ILE A 34 0.68 9.24 -3.58
CA ILE A 34 1.12 7.85 -3.81
C ILE A 34 2.15 7.78 -4.95
N VAL A 35 1.95 8.53 -6.04
CA VAL A 35 2.91 8.56 -7.15
C VAL A 35 4.25 9.16 -6.70
N SER A 36 4.24 10.23 -5.92
CA SER A 36 5.48 10.82 -5.39
C SER A 36 6.24 9.87 -4.46
N ASP A 37 5.52 9.07 -3.67
CA ASP A 37 6.12 8.05 -2.81
C ASP A 37 6.74 6.92 -3.65
N ALA A 38 6.04 6.44 -4.68
CA ALA A 38 6.56 5.44 -5.62
C ALA A 38 7.82 5.91 -6.35
N LEU A 39 7.92 7.20 -6.71
CA LEU A 39 9.13 7.78 -7.30
C LEU A 39 10.30 7.84 -6.30
N THR A 40 10.01 8.05 -5.02
CA THR A 40 11.04 8.01 -3.96
C THR A 40 11.59 6.59 -3.82
N PHE A 41 10.71 5.57 -3.76
CA PHE A 41 11.12 4.16 -3.73
C PHE A 41 11.86 3.72 -4.99
N SER A 42 11.50 4.21 -6.17
CA SER A 42 12.21 3.87 -7.40
C SER A 42 13.66 4.34 -7.39
N GLY A 43 13.94 5.50 -6.78
CA GLY A 43 15.31 5.98 -6.54
C GLY A 43 16.12 5.03 -5.66
N PHE A 44 15.52 4.50 -4.58
CA PHE A 44 16.18 3.50 -3.74
C PHE A 44 16.43 2.18 -4.48
N ILE A 45 15.48 1.70 -5.29
CA ILE A 45 15.65 0.48 -6.08
C ILE A 45 16.75 0.64 -7.14
N VAL A 46 16.76 1.76 -7.86
CA VAL A 46 17.79 2.04 -8.88
C VAL A 46 19.17 2.16 -8.25
N SER A 47 19.29 2.86 -7.13
CA SER A 47 20.58 2.97 -6.42
C SER A 47 21.06 1.63 -5.85
N TYR A 48 20.17 0.82 -5.28
CA TYR A 48 20.47 -0.56 -4.87
C TYR A 48 20.94 -1.42 -6.05
N GLY A 49 20.20 -1.38 -7.17
CA GLY A 49 20.55 -2.12 -8.40
C GLY A 49 21.91 -1.68 -8.94
N PHE A 50 22.15 -0.38 -9.03
CA PHE A 50 23.44 0.16 -9.45
C PHE A 50 24.59 -0.27 -8.55
N ALA A 51 24.41 -0.20 -7.23
CA ALA A 51 25.42 -0.65 -6.26
C ALA A 51 25.69 -2.15 -6.42
N ARG A 52 24.64 -2.96 -6.60
CA ARG A 52 24.74 -4.41 -6.83
C ARG A 52 25.50 -4.76 -8.10
N PHE A 53 25.30 -4.01 -9.19
CA PHE A 53 26.02 -4.19 -10.45
C PHE A 53 27.47 -3.72 -10.37
N LYS A 54 27.73 -2.58 -9.73
CA LYS A 54 29.07 -1.99 -9.65
C LYS A 54 30.00 -2.75 -8.70
N PHE A 55 29.47 -3.30 -7.61
CA PHE A 55 30.23 -4.01 -6.58
C PHE A 55 29.86 -5.50 -6.55
N ALA A 56 29.74 -6.11 -7.74
CA ALA A 56 29.26 -7.49 -7.87
C ALA A 56 30.12 -8.51 -7.12
N ASP A 57 31.45 -8.31 -7.12
CA ASP A 57 32.43 -9.23 -6.53
C ASP A 57 32.56 -9.12 -4.99
N SER A 58 32.09 -8.01 -4.41
CA SER A 58 32.17 -7.74 -2.96
C SER A 58 30.80 -7.65 -2.28
N TRP A 59 29.73 -7.97 -3.00
CA TRP A 59 28.37 -7.90 -2.47
C TRP A 59 28.11 -9.06 -1.48
N PRO A 60 27.59 -8.80 -0.28
CA PRO A 60 27.37 -9.83 0.73
C PRO A 60 26.35 -10.89 0.28
N ILE A 61 26.58 -12.13 0.71
CA ILE A 61 25.69 -13.27 0.47
C ILE A 61 24.50 -13.16 1.42
N ALA A 62 23.28 -13.23 0.89
CA ALA A 62 22.04 -12.99 1.65
C ALA A 62 21.83 -13.97 2.82
N ASP A 63 22.39 -15.18 2.73
CA ASP A 63 22.28 -16.20 3.77
C ASP A 63 23.04 -15.87 5.06
N GLU A 64 24.08 -15.00 5.01
CA GLU A 64 24.86 -14.62 6.20
C GLU A 64 24.31 -13.36 6.91
N VAL A 65 23.36 -12.63 6.31
CA VAL A 65 22.88 -11.32 6.82
C VAL A 65 21.61 -11.45 7.67
N PHE A 66 20.82 -12.52 7.49
CA PHE A 66 19.47 -12.63 8.05
C PHE A 66 19.33 -13.84 9.00
N THR A 67 20.02 -13.82 10.14
CA THR A 67 20.09 -14.99 11.06
C THR A 67 19.09 -14.96 12.21
N HIS A 68 18.31 -13.87 12.36
CA HIS A 68 17.48 -13.62 13.55
C HIS A 68 16.05 -14.15 13.42
N VAL A 69 15.88 -15.47 13.40
CA VAL A 69 14.55 -16.09 13.52
C VAL A 69 14.17 -16.23 15.01
N PRO A 70 13.07 -15.61 15.48
CA PRO A 70 12.62 -15.81 16.86
C PRO A 70 12.27 -17.29 17.08
N PHE A 71 12.79 -17.87 18.18
CA PHE A 71 12.57 -19.26 18.65
C PHE A 71 13.25 -20.42 17.89
N VAL A 72 14.04 -20.16 16.84
CA VAL A 72 14.79 -21.21 16.12
C VAL A 72 16.28 -20.89 16.15
N HIS A 73 17.00 -21.44 17.13
CA HIS A 73 18.47 -21.38 17.17
C HIS A 73 19.04 -22.63 16.48
N GLY A 74 19.77 -22.46 15.38
CA GLY A 74 20.56 -23.54 14.75
C GLY A 74 20.01 -24.13 13.45
N LYS A 75 18.99 -23.54 12.82
CA LYS A 75 18.68 -23.81 11.41
C LYS A 75 18.67 -22.50 10.64
N GLU A 76 19.64 -22.32 9.75
CA GLU A 76 19.71 -21.20 8.83
C GLU A 76 18.57 -21.27 7.81
N LEU A 77 17.38 -20.85 8.22
CA LEU A 77 16.26 -20.58 7.34
C LEU A 77 15.82 -19.10 7.42
N PRO A 78 16.74 -18.14 7.14
CA PRO A 78 16.45 -16.70 7.05
C PRO A 78 15.17 -16.35 6.30
N MET A 79 14.97 -17.02 5.16
CA MET A 79 13.89 -16.71 4.22
C MET A 79 12.49 -17.00 4.78
N ILE A 80 12.36 -17.86 5.80
CA ILE A 80 11.06 -18.19 6.38
C ILE A 80 10.50 -16.99 7.17
N TYR A 81 11.34 -16.27 7.90
CA TYR A 81 10.89 -15.12 8.69
C TYR A 81 10.51 -13.93 7.79
N VAL A 82 11.27 -13.69 6.73
CA VAL A 82 10.94 -12.70 5.69
C VAL A 82 9.63 -13.08 4.97
N ALA A 83 9.45 -14.35 4.63
CA ALA A 83 8.21 -14.84 4.03
C ALA A 83 7.01 -14.67 4.98
N PHE A 84 7.19 -14.90 6.29
CA PHE A 84 6.17 -14.65 7.31
C PHE A 84 5.78 -13.17 7.39
N MET A 85 6.75 -12.25 7.45
CA MET A 85 6.48 -10.81 7.47
C MET A 85 5.69 -10.36 6.24
N THR A 86 6.04 -10.89 5.08
CA THR A 86 5.33 -10.63 3.81
C THR A 86 3.91 -11.18 3.85
N PHE A 87 3.73 -12.40 4.35
CA PHE A 87 2.41 -13.01 4.54
C PHE A 87 1.52 -12.17 5.46
N VAL A 88 2.05 -11.68 6.59
CA VAL A 88 1.32 -10.81 7.53
C VAL A 88 0.87 -9.52 6.84
N LEU A 89 1.74 -8.85 6.06
CA LEU A 89 1.37 -7.64 5.33
C LEU A 89 0.30 -7.89 4.26
N ILE A 90 0.41 -8.98 3.51
CA ILE A 90 -0.60 -9.35 2.50
C ILE A 90 -1.96 -9.59 3.18
N MET A 91 -1.99 -10.34 4.28
CA MET A 91 -3.22 -10.58 5.05
C MET A 91 -3.79 -9.29 5.64
N SER A 92 -2.94 -8.38 6.13
CA SER A 92 -3.34 -7.05 6.60
C SER A 92 -3.96 -6.18 5.49
N SER A 93 -3.46 -6.28 4.25
CA SER A 93 -4.06 -5.63 3.09
C SER A 93 -5.46 -6.16 2.79
N VAL A 94 -5.65 -7.49 2.87
CA VAL A 94 -6.97 -8.11 2.70
C VAL A 94 -7.96 -7.61 3.77
N THR A 95 -7.55 -7.52 5.04
CA THR A 95 -8.43 -6.98 6.09
C THR A 95 -8.79 -5.52 5.86
N MET A 96 -7.87 -4.70 5.33
CA MET A 96 -8.18 -3.32 4.95
C MET A 96 -9.22 -3.23 3.83
N VAL A 97 -9.11 -4.06 2.79
CA VAL A 97 -10.10 -4.09 1.70
C VAL A 97 -11.49 -4.50 2.22
N LEU A 98 -11.55 -5.48 3.13
CA LEU A 98 -12.80 -5.90 3.79
C LEU A 98 -13.39 -4.78 4.68
N ALA A 99 -12.54 -4.00 5.35
CA ALA A 99 -12.96 -2.83 6.12
C ALA A 99 -13.60 -1.77 5.21
N VAL A 100 -12.99 -1.49 4.05
CA VAL A 100 -13.51 -0.52 3.07
C VAL A 100 -14.84 -0.98 2.49
N ASP A 101 -14.99 -2.26 2.12
CA ASP A 101 -16.27 -2.82 1.65
C ASP A 101 -17.37 -2.73 2.73
N ALA A 102 -17.04 -3.09 3.97
CA ALA A 102 -17.97 -2.92 5.10
C ALA A 102 -18.35 -1.44 5.32
N GLY A 103 -17.43 -0.52 5.05
CA GLY A 103 -17.62 0.92 5.11
C GLY A 103 -18.62 1.41 4.07
N HIS A 104 -18.52 0.95 2.82
CA HIS A 104 -19.52 1.26 1.79
C HIS A 104 -20.92 0.74 2.16
N LYS A 105 -21.00 -0.36 2.91
CA LYS A 105 -22.26 -0.93 3.43
C LYS A 105 -22.71 -0.30 4.76
N MET A 106 -22.01 0.72 5.26
CA MET A 106 -22.28 1.42 6.53
C MET A 106 -22.31 0.49 7.76
N LYS A 107 -21.63 -0.66 7.71
CA LYS A 107 -21.59 -1.66 8.78
C LYS A 107 -20.50 -1.35 9.79
N LYS A 108 -20.72 -0.31 10.63
CA LYS A 108 -19.73 0.23 11.58
C LYS A 108 -18.99 -0.83 12.40
N ALA A 109 -19.70 -1.78 13.00
CA ALA A 109 -19.09 -2.84 13.81
C ALA A 109 -18.08 -3.70 13.02
N LYS A 110 -18.39 -4.01 11.76
CA LYS A 110 -17.48 -4.77 10.88
C LYS A 110 -16.28 -3.94 10.46
N VAL A 111 -16.47 -2.65 10.17
CA VAL A 111 -15.37 -1.73 9.87
C VAL A 111 -14.40 -1.68 11.04
N THR A 112 -14.90 -1.46 12.26
CA THR A 112 -14.07 -1.41 13.47
C THR A 112 -13.31 -2.72 13.67
N PHE A 113 -13.96 -3.87 13.51
CA PHE A 113 -13.31 -5.17 13.64
C PHE A 113 -12.20 -5.39 12.60
N TYR A 114 -12.46 -5.13 11.32
CA TYR A 114 -11.45 -5.31 10.28
C TYR A 114 -10.30 -4.29 10.39
N MET A 115 -10.58 -3.04 10.75
CA MET A 115 -9.54 -2.05 11.04
C MET A 115 -8.65 -2.46 12.22
N PHE A 116 -9.25 -3.03 13.27
CA PHE A 116 -8.49 -3.54 14.40
C PHE A 116 -7.53 -4.67 13.99
N LEU A 117 -7.98 -5.60 13.15
CA LEU A 117 -7.11 -6.65 12.60
C LEU A 117 -5.98 -6.08 11.73
N THR A 118 -6.25 -5.09 10.89
CA THR A 118 -5.23 -4.40 10.09
C THR A 118 -4.16 -3.76 10.97
N ILE A 119 -4.56 -3.10 12.06
CA ILE A 119 -3.63 -2.46 13.01
C ILE A 119 -2.75 -3.51 13.70
N ILE A 120 -3.33 -4.62 14.16
CA ILE A 120 -2.55 -5.74 14.75
C ILE A 120 -1.53 -6.26 13.75
N GLY A 121 -1.93 -6.49 12.49
CA GLY A 121 -1.01 -6.93 11.44
C GLY A 121 0.15 -5.94 11.23
N GLY A 122 -0.13 -4.64 11.25
CA GLY A 122 0.89 -3.59 11.17
C GLY A 122 1.86 -3.58 12.36
N ILE A 123 1.35 -3.74 13.59
CA ILE A 123 2.19 -3.81 14.80
C ILE A 123 3.09 -5.04 14.77
N ILE A 124 2.57 -6.20 14.36
CA ILE A 124 3.36 -7.43 14.20
C ILE A 124 4.48 -7.18 13.19
N PHE A 125 4.18 -6.59 12.03
CA PHE A 125 5.19 -6.32 11.00
C PHE A 125 6.29 -5.37 11.49
N VAL A 126 5.94 -4.22 12.09
CA VAL A 126 6.92 -3.25 12.59
C VAL A 126 7.72 -3.83 13.75
N GLY A 127 7.09 -4.60 14.65
CA GLY A 127 7.78 -5.31 15.72
C GLY A 127 8.77 -6.35 15.20
N SER A 128 8.40 -7.07 14.14
CA SER A 128 9.28 -8.01 13.46
C SER A 128 10.48 -7.34 12.80
N GLN A 129 10.28 -6.18 12.16
CA GLN A 129 11.37 -5.36 11.62
C GLN A 129 12.26 -4.80 12.73
N ALA A 130 11.69 -4.28 13.83
CA ALA A 130 12.49 -3.81 14.95
C ALA A 130 13.36 -4.92 15.55
N TRP A 131 12.84 -6.16 15.61
CA TRP A 131 13.60 -7.32 16.08
C TRP A 131 14.72 -7.74 15.13
N GLU A 132 14.47 -7.73 13.82
CA GLU A 132 15.47 -8.10 12.81
C GLU A 132 16.65 -7.11 12.76
N TRP A 133 16.42 -5.86 13.20
CA TRP A 133 17.39 -4.77 13.14
C TRP A 133 17.92 -4.32 14.52
N ALA A 134 17.54 -4.99 15.61
CA ALA A 134 18.02 -4.75 16.97
C ALA A 134 19.21 -5.64 17.33
#